data_AF-A0A5S5AT94-F1
#
_entry.id   AF-A0A5S5AT94-F1
#
_cell.length_a   1.000
_cell.length_b   1.000
_cell.length_c   1.000
_cell.angle_alpha   90.00
_cell.angle_beta   90.00
_cell.angle_gamma   90.00
#
_symmetry.space_group_name_H-M   'P 1'
#
loop_
_entity.id
_entity.type
_entity.pdbx_description
1 polymer ?
#
loop_
_entity_poly.entity_id
_entity_poly.type
_entity_poly.pdbx_seq_one_letter_code
_entity_poly.pdbx_strand_id
1 'polypeptide(L)'
;MAKTAKDMTFEELQIYKKFLRQRSMLEKEALKNRYEEAWNAAKKAAELLYTKFRAERVLVFGSLTDRSRFNKWSDIDIAVSGLVDELFFKAVAEVTSLDSKFKIDLIDLDNCAASLKERIDREGVLL
;
A
#
# COMPACT_ATOMS: atom_id res chain seq x y z
N MET A 1 29.55 27.50 -6.92
CA MET A 1 28.09 27.44 -6.69
C MET A 1 27.48 26.47 -7.69
N ALA A 2 26.45 25.69 -7.32
CA ALA A 2 25.79 24.78 -8.24
C ALA A 2 24.96 25.59 -9.27
N LYS A 3 25.10 25.29 -10.57
CA LYS A 3 24.25 25.85 -11.64
C LYS A 3 22.80 25.45 -11.41
N THR A 4 21.87 26.39 -11.50
CA THR A 4 20.43 26.11 -11.50
C THR A 4 19.92 25.95 -12.93
N ALA A 5 18.69 25.46 -13.12
CA ALA A 5 18.10 25.32 -14.45
C ALA A 5 18.04 26.63 -15.26
N LYS A 6 18.10 27.80 -14.60
CA LYS A 6 18.14 29.12 -15.24
C LYS A 6 19.52 29.48 -15.81
N ASP A 7 20.57 28.83 -15.32
CA ASP A 7 21.97 29.08 -15.67
C ASP A 7 22.50 28.08 -16.72
N MET A 8 21.63 27.18 -17.19
CA MET A 8 21.98 26.12 -18.13
C MET A 8 21.85 26.58 -19.58
N THR A 9 22.82 26.18 -20.42
CA THR A 9 22.72 26.36 -21.88
C THR A 9 21.59 25.51 -22.46
N PHE A 10 21.21 25.78 -23.71
CA PHE A 10 20.22 24.96 -24.40
C PHE A 10 20.62 23.48 -24.45
N GLU A 11 21.89 23.17 -24.73
CA GLU A 11 22.41 21.80 -24.77
C GLU A 11 22.39 21.13 -23.38
N GLU A 12 22.81 21.85 -22.34
CA GLU A 12 22.73 21.38 -20.94
C GLU A 12 21.27 21.09 -20.54
N LEU A 13 20.32 21.94 -20.96
CA LEU A 13 18.89 21.74 -20.74
C LEU A 13 18.34 20.50 -21.48
N GLN A 14 18.81 20.21 -22.69
CA GLN A 14 18.37 19.00 -23.42
C GLN A 14 18.86 17.72 -22.74
N ILE A 15 20.13 17.71 -22.28
CA ILE A 15 20.70 16.59 -21.52
C ILE A 15 19.93 16.41 -20.20
N TYR A 16 19.67 17.51 -19.48
CA TYR A 16 18.90 17.49 -18.24
C TYR A 16 17.48 16.94 -18.45
N LYS A 17 16.77 17.39 -19.49
CA LYS A 17 15.44 16.86 -19.84
C LYS A 17 15.47 15.37 -20.16
N LYS A 18 16.49 14.89 -20.89
CA LYS A 18 16.66 13.47 -21.19
C LYS A 18 16.85 12.65 -19.92
N PHE A 19 17.71 13.12 -19.01
CA PHE A 19 17.93 12.48 -17.71
C PHE A 19 16.65 12.44 -16.87
N LEU A 20 15.91 13.54 -16.77
CA LEU A 20 14.63 13.58 -16.05
C LEU A 20 13.61 12.59 -16.64
N ARG A 21 13.52 12.49 -17.98
CA ARG A 21 12.64 11.52 -18.63
C ARG A 21 13.02 10.09 -18.30
N GLN A 22 14.31 9.74 -18.38
CA GLN A 22 14.80 8.41 -18.02
C GLN A 22 14.52 8.08 -16.55
N ARG A 23 14.82 9.00 -15.64
CA ARG A 23 14.53 8.84 -14.22
C ARG A 23 13.04 8.66 -13.96
N SER A 24 12.18 9.46 -14.60
CA SER A 24 10.72 9.31 -14.47
C SER A 24 10.21 7.95 -14.99
N MET A 25 10.78 7.42 -16.06
CA MET A 25 10.44 6.08 -16.56
C MET A 25 10.83 4.99 -15.55
N LEU A 26 12.04 5.05 -15.01
CA LEU A 26 12.52 4.11 -13.98
C LEU A 26 11.68 4.18 -12.70
N GLU A 27 11.34 5.39 -12.23
CA GLU A 27 10.49 5.58 -11.06
C GLU A 27 9.08 5.01 -11.29
N LYS A 28 8.51 5.17 -12.49
CA LYS A 28 7.21 4.59 -12.85
C LYS A 28 7.24 3.06 -12.89
N GLU A 29 8.29 2.47 -13.45
CA GLU A 29 8.46 1.02 -13.48
C GLU A 29 8.65 0.44 -12.07
N ALA A 30 9.51 1.06 -11.25
CA ALA A 30 9.68 0.68 -9.85
C ALA A 30 8.36 0.79 -9.06
N LEU A 31 7.56 1.83 -9.31
CA LEU A 31 6.24 1.99 -8.67
C LEU A 31 5.21 0.97 -9.18
N LYS A 32 5.35 0.48 -10.41
CA LYS A 32 4.55 -0.65 -10.92
C LYS A 32 4.89 -1.93 -10.19
N ASN A 33 6.17 -2.27 -10.11
CA ASN A 33 6.62 -3.48 -9.43
C ASN A 33 6.26 -3.44 -7.95
N ARG A 34 6.49 -2.32 -7.26
CA ARG A 34 6.11 -2.14 -5.85
C ARG A 34 4.61 -2.36 -5.62
N TYR A 35 3.76 -1.93 -6.54
CA TYR A 35 2.30 -2.10 -6.42
C TYR A 35 1.88 -3.56 -6.54
N GLU A 36 2.47 -4.29 -7.49
CA GLU A 36 2.25 -5.73 -7.64
C GLU A 36 2.75 -6.48 -6.40
N GLU A 37 3.92 -6.11 -5.87
CA GLU A 37 4.44 -6.66 -4.60
C GLU A 37 3.50 -6.36 -3.42
N ALA A 38 2.95 -5.15 -3.32
CA ALA A 38 2.01 -4.77 -2.25
C ALA A 38 0.72 -5.61 -2.30
N TRP A 39 0.14 -5.82 -3.48
CA TRP A 39 -1.02 -6.71 -3.63
C TRP A 39 -0.71 -8.15 -3.25
N ASN A 40 0.49 -8.65 -3.58
CA ASN A 40 0.90 -10.00 -3.18
C ASN A 40 1.08 -10.11 -1.66
N ALA A 41 1.67 -9.11 -1.00
CA ALA A 41 1.78 -9.06 0.45
C ALA A 41 0.39 -9.01 1.13
N ALA A 42 -0.53 -8.21 0.60
CA ALA A 42 -1.90 -8.13 1.09
C ALA A 42 -2.64 -9.48 1.01
N LYS A 43 -2.50 -10.21 -0.11
CA LYS A 43 -3.07 -11.55 -0.28
C LYS A 43 -2.52 -12.56 0.72
N LYS A 44 -1.20 -12.54 0.97
CA LYS A 44 -0.58 -13.40 2.00
C LYS A 44 -1.08 -13.08 3.40
N ALA A 45 -1.26 -11.79 3.71
CA ALA A 45 -1.84 -11.38 4.98
C ALA A 45 -3.29 -11.87 5.12
N ALA A 46 -4.09 -11.76 4.06
CA ALA A 46 -5.45 -12.32 4.05
C ALA A 46 -5.47 -13.84 4.24
N GLU A 47 -4.60 -14.57 3.55
CA GLU A 47 -4.47 -16.03 3.73
C GLU A 47 -4.15 -16.39 5.19
N LEU A 48 -3.22 -15.67 5.83
CA LEU A 48 -2.91 -15.84 7.25
C LEU A 48 -4.14 -15.55 8.14
N LEU A 49 -4.86 -14.46 7.88
CA LEU A 49 -6.06 -14.08 8.64
C LEU A 49 -7.18 -15.14 8.52
N TYR A 50 -7.44 -15.64 7.31
CA TYR A 50 -8.44 -16.69 7.08
C TYR A 50 -8.03 -18.02 7.71
N THR A 51 -6.78 -18.45 7.53
CA THR A 51 -6.34 -19.80 7.92
C THR A 51 -6.08 -19.92 9.42
N LYS A 52 -5.39 -18.95 10.01
CA LYS A 52 -4.95 -19.00 11.40
C LYS A 52 -5.90 -18.32 12.37
N PHE A 53 -6.50 -17.21 11.94
CA PHE A 53 -7.39 -16.40 12.77
C PHE A 53 -8.87 -16.60 12.47
N ARG A 54 -9.19 -17.43 11.46
CA ARG A 54 -10.57 -17.79 11.07
C ARG A 54 -11.44 -16.57 10.78
N ALA A 55 -10.83 -15.53 10.22
CA ALA A 55 -11.55 -14.35 9.75
C ALA A 55 -12.70 -14.75 8.81
N GLU A 56 -13.79 -13.98 8.84
CA GLU A 56 -14.93 -14.18 7.93
C GLU A 56 -14.76 -13.39 6.63
N ARG A 57 -14.17 -12.20 6.73
CA ARG A 57 -13.97 -11.29 5.58
C ARG A 57 -12.67 -10.53 5.75
N VAL A 58 -11.87 -10.46 4.69
CA VAL A 58 -10.67 -9.62 4.62
C VAL A 58 -10.78 -8.70 3.41
N LEU A 59 -10.60 -7.39 3.60
CA LEU A 59 -10.59 -6.40 2.54
C LEU A 59 -9.29 -5.61 2.53
N VAL A 60 -8.86 -5.20 1.34
CA VAL A 60 -7.87 -4.13 1.17
C VAL A 60 -8.62 -2.83 0.93
N PHE A 61 -8.15 -1.74 1.53
CA PHE A 61 -8.68 -0.40 1.27
C PHE A 61 -7.54 0.62 1.12
N GLY A 62 -7.87 1.91 1.15
CA GLY A 62 -6.87 2.96 1.20
C GLY A 62 -6.14 3.17 -0.12
N SER A 63 -4.83 3.42 -0.06
CA SER A 63 -4.08 3.80 -1.27
C SER A 63 -3.85 2.65 -2.24
N LEU A 64 -3.93 1.39 -1.77
CA LEU A 64 -3.69 0.22 -2.61
C LEU A 64 -4.86 -0.05 -3.59
N THR A 65 -6.08 0.33 -3.23
CA THR A 65 -7.25 0.20 -4.13
C THR A 65 -7.36 1.32 -5.17
N ASP A 66 -6.65 2.44 -4.97
CA ASP A 66 -6.62 3.56 -5.91
C ASP A 66 -5.20 3.82 -6.43
N ARG A 67 -4.97 3.42 -7.70
CA ARG A 67 -3.67 3.54 -8.36
C ARG A 67 -3.13 4.98 -8.42
N SER A 68 -4.01 5.99 -8.40
CA SER A 68 -3.60 7.40 -8.41
C SER A 68 -3.04 7.88 -7.07
N ARG A 69 -3.41 7.20 -5.98
CA ARG A 69 -2.98 7.52 -4.60
C ARG A 69 -1.78 6.69 -4.15
N PHE A 70 -1.59 5.50 -4.73
CA PHE A 70 -0.45 4.64 -4.42
C PHE A 70 0.87 5.27 -4.84
N ASN A 71 1.82 5.33 -3.90
CA ASN A 71 3.15 5.87 -4.14
C ASN A 71 4.24 5.03 -3.44
N LYS A 72 5.51 5.43 -3.59
CA LYS A 72 6.64 4.67 -3.05
C LYS A 72 6.67 4.53 -1.52
N TRP A 73 5.90 5.34 -0.81
CA TRP A 73 5.78 5.34 0.65
C TRP A 73 4.48 4.73 1.16
N SER A 74 3.60 4.28 0.26
CA SER A 74 2.35 3.63 0.64
C SER A 74 2.60 2.38 1.48
N ASP A 75 1.80 2.25 2.52
CA ASP A 75 1.52 1.07 3.32
C ASP A 75 0.39 0.24 2.68
N ILE A 76 0.03 -0.85 3.36
CA ILE A 76 -1.06 -1.75 2.99
C ILE A 76 -2.13 -1.67 4.09
N ASP A 77 -3.26 -1.06 3.76
CA ASP A 77 -4.41 -0.98 4.66
C ASP A 77 -5.32 -2.22 4.48
N ILE A 78 -5.45 -3.03 5.53
CA ILE A 78 -6.29 -4.24 5.56
C ILE A 78 -7.38 -4.07 6.62
N ALA A 79 -8.60 -4.43 6.27
CA ALA A 79 -9.73 -4.48 7.17
C ALA A 79 -10.24 -5.91 7.29
N VAL A 80 -10.58 -6.34 8.50
CA VAL A 80 -10.98 -7.73 8.76
C VAL A 80 -12.21 -7.79 9.65
N SER A 81 -13.12 -8.73 9.38
CA SER A 81 -14.27 -9.03 10.24
C SER A 81 -14.29 -10.50 10.64
N GLY A 82 -15.03 -10.80 11.71
CA GLY A 82 -15.18 -12.15 12.26
C GLY A 82 -13.96 -12.64 13.04
N LEU A 83 -13.09 -11.72 13.48
CA LEU A 83 -12.02 -12.08 14.42
C LEU A 83 -12.60 -12.16 15.82
N VAL A 84 -12.13 -13.15 16.57
CA VAL A 84 -12.31 -13.20 18.01
C VAL A 84 -11.49 -12.06 18.64
N ASP A 85 -12.12 -11.19 19.43
CA ASP A 85 -11.52 -9.96 19.99
C ASP A 85 -10.17 -10.22 20.68
N GLU A 86 -10.04 -11.30 21.44
CA GLU A 86 -8.80 -11.64 22.17
C GLU A 86 -7.63 -11.97 21.23
N LEU A 87 -7.91 -12.31 19.97
CA LEU A 87 -6.90 -12.63 18.96
C LEU A 87 -6.48 -11.43 18.12
N PHE A 88 -7.19 -10.30 18.19
CA PHE A 88 -6.95 -9.16 17.31
C PHE A 88 -5.50 -8.67 17.38
N PHE A 89 -4.97 -8.38 18.57
CA PHE A 89 -3.60 -7.90 18.71
C PHE A 89 -2.54 -8.94 18.31
N LYS A 90 -2.86 -10.23 18.44
CA LYS A 90 -2.00 -11.31 17.92
C LYS A 90 -2.01 -11.32 16.39
N ALA A 91 -3.17 -11.13 15.76
CA ALA A 91 -3.29 -10.99 14.32
C ALA A 91 -2.51 -9.77 13.81
N VAL A 92 -2.61 -8.62 14.49
CA VAL A 92 -1.83 -7.42 14.19
C VAL A 92 -0.33 -7.73 14.21
N ALA A 93 0.16 -8.35 15.29
CA ALA A 93 1.59 -8.67 15.42
C ALA A 93 2.09 -9.60 14.31
N GLU A 94 1.31 -10.61 13.94
CA GLU A 94 1.72 -11.56 12.90
C GLU A 94 1.66 -10.95 11.50
N VAL A 95 0.59 -10.23 11.17
CA VAL A 95 0.45 -9.55 9.87
C VAL A 95 1.52 -8.49 9.69
N THR A 96 1.80 -7.67 10.72
CA THR A 96 2.84 -6.63 10.65
C THR A 96 4.27 -7.20 10.54
N SER A 97 4.46 -8.46 10.96
CA SER A 97 5.74 -9.18 10.82
C SER A 97 5.91 -9.93 9.49
N LEU A 98 4.86 -9.99 8.66
CA LEU A 98 4.80 -10.86 7.49
C LEU A 98 5.73 -10.41 6.35
N ASP A 99 5.91 -9.10 6.20
CA ASP A 99 6.71 -8.51 5.13
C ASP A 99 7.53 -7.34 5.66
N SER A 100 8.85 -7.37 5.47
CA SER A 100 9.75 -6.30 5.90
C SER A 100 9.78 -5.10 4.95
N LYS A 101 9.23 -5.23 3.73
CA LYS A 101 9.16 -4.16 2.71
C LYS A 101 7.92 -3.28 2.85
N PHE A 102 6.85 -3.80 3.45
CA PHE A 102 5.57 -3.11 3.58
C PHE A 102 5.10 -3.10 5.03
N LYS A 103 4.77 -1.91 5.51
CA LYS A 103 3.95 -1.77 6.72
C LYS A 103 2.52 -2.18 6.37
N ILE A 104 1.96 -3.09 7.15
CA ILE A 104 0.56 -3.52 7.01
C ILE A 104 -0.21 -3.01 8.22
N ASP A 105 -1.23 -2.20 7.97
CA ASP A 105 -2.12 -1.65 9.00
C ASP A 105 -3.44 -2.45 8.99
N LEU A 106 -3.71 -3.14 10.10
CA LEU A 106 -4.89 -3.99 10.25
C LEU A 106 -5.98 -3.28 11.07
N ILE A 107 -7.19 -3.23 10.52
CA ILE A 107 -8.38 -2.65 11.16
C ILE A 107 -9.42 -3.74 11.41
N ASP A 108 -9.97 -3.75 12.62
CA ASP A 108 -11.14 -4.55 12.98
C ASP A 108 -12.42 -3.86 12.47
N LEU A 109 -13.12 -4.47 11.52
CA LEU A 109 -14.36 -3.97 10.94
C LEU A 109 -15.57 -4.08 11.87
N ASP A 110 -15.51 -4.96 12.85
CA ASP A 110 -16.61 -5.17 13.79
C ASP A 110 -16.59 -4.11 14.89
N ASN A 111 -15.40 -3.57 15.20
CA ASN A 111 -15.17 -2.62 16.28
C ASN A 111 -14.68 -1.22 15.84
N CYS A 112 -14.66 -0.91 14.54
CA CYS A 112 -14.25 0.42 14.05
C CYS A 112 -15.40 1.46 14.01
N ALA A 113 -15.03 2.74 13.86
CA ALA A 113 -16.00 3.82 13.72
C ALA A 113 -16.91 3.62 12.49
N ALA A 114 -18.21 3.88 12.63
CA ALA A 114 -19.19 3.66 11.57
C ALA A 114 -18.83 4.35 10.24
N SER A 115 -18.32 5.59 10.31
CA SER A 115 -17.88 6.35 9.12
C SER A 115 -16.69 5.69 8.40
N LEU A 116 -15.80 5.03 9.14
CA LEU A 116 -14.69 4.27 8.56
C LEU A 116 -15.20 2.98 7.92
N LYS A 117 -16.09 2.25 8.62
CA LYS A 117 -16.74 1.05 8.09
C LYS A 117 -17.46 1.32 6.77
N GLU A 118 -18.29 2.36 6.71
CA GLU A 118 -18.98 2.78 5.47
C GLU A 118 -18.02 3.09 4.33
N ARG A 119 -16.89 3.75 4.63
CA ARG A 119 -15.86 4.05 3.63
C ARG A 119 -15.21 2.77 3.12
N ILE A 120 -14.87 1.84 4.01
CA ILE A 120 -14.25 0.55 3.64
C ILE A 120 -15.24 -0.31 2.85
N ASP A 121 -16.51 -0.36 3.23
CA ASP A 121 -17.51 -1.14 2.48
C ASP A 121 -17.73 -0.59 1.06
N ARG A 122 -17.57 0.73 0.86
CA ARG A 122 -17.68 1.36 -0.46
C ARG A 122 -16.43 1.20 -1.34
N GLU A 123 -15.25 1.35 -0.76
CA GLU A 123 -13.97 1.45 -1.50
C GLU A 123 -13.11 0.20 -1.41
N GLY A 124 -13.46 -0.72 -0.50
CA GLY A 124 -12.70 -1.91 -0.19
C GLY A 124 -12.81 -2.97 -1.27
N VAL A 125 -11.70 -3.65 -1.53
CA VAL A 125 -11.61 -4.79 -2.43
C VAL A 125 -11.48 -6.05 -1.57
N LEU A 126 -12.43 -6.98 -1.74
CA LEU A 126 -12.40 -8.27 -1.07
C LEU A 126 -11.19 -9.09 -1.55
N LEU A 127 -10.48 -9.70 -0.59
CA LEU A 127 -9.36 -10.62 -0.84
C LEU A 127 -9.76 -12.08 -0.65
#